data_AF-A0A257INS9-F1
#
_entry.id   AF-A0A257INS9-F1
#
_cell.length_a   1.000
_cell.length_b   1.000
_cell.length_c   1.000
_cell.angle_alpha   90.00
_cell.angle_beta   90.00
_cell.angle_gamma   90.00
#
_symmetry.space_group_name_H-M   'P 1'
#
loop_
_entity.id
_entity.type
_entity.pdbx_description
1 polymer ?
#
loop_
_entity_poly.entity_id
_entity_poly.type
_entity_poly.pdbx_seq_one_letter_code
_entity_poly.pdbx_strand_id
1 'polypeptide(L)' 'VFYRPSSEKMDYKIPMNLDYNGQQKIYTGKLADGLWTVKLEWKKAGQEYYKEEKIQL' A
#
# COMPACT_ATOMS: atom_id res chain seq x y z
N VAL A 1 1.61 2.85 2.11
CA VAL A 1 0.42 3.33 2.84
C VAL A 1 -0.81 3.11 1.97
N PHE A 2 -1.91 2.62 2.55
CA PHE A 2 -3.21 2.53 1.91
C PHE A 2 -4.02 3.76 2.33
N TYR A 3 -4.31 4.63 1.37
CA TYR A 3 -5.10 5.84 1.57
C TYR A 3 -6.53 5.59 1.15
N ARG A 4 -7.49 6.01 1.98
CA ARG A 4 -8.91 6.03 1.62
C ARG A 4 -9.33 7.47 1.32
N PRO A 5 -9.54 7.86 0.04
CA PRO A 5 -9.86 9.24 -0.32
C PRO A 5 -11.13 9.78 0.37
N SER A 6 -12.07 8.89 0.70
CA SER A 6 -13.32 9.27 1.37
C SER A 6 -13.18 9.46 2.89
N SER A 7 -12.06 9.05 3.50
CA SER A 7 -11.81 9.24 4.94
C SER A 7 -10.35 8.99 5.32
N GLU A 8 -9.62 10.06 5.59
CA GLU A 8 -8.21 10.03 6.02
C GLU A 8 -8.01 9.27 7.36
N LYS A 9 -9.05 9.15 8.19
CA LYS A 9 -9.00 8.40 9.46
C LYS A 9 -8.84 6.89 9.27
N MET A 10 -9.00 6.39 8.05
CA MET A 10 -8.88 4.96 7.70
C MET A 10 -7.57 4.62 6.98
N ASP A 11 -6.61 5.55 6.96
CA ASP A 11 -5.30 5.28 6.39
C ASP A 11 -4.62 4.12 7.13
N TYR A 12 -4.16 3.12 6.37
CA TYR A 12 -3.54 1.92 6.92
C TYR A 12 -2.08 1.80 6.48
N LYS A 13 -1.17 1.71 7.46
CA LYS A 13 0.26 1.50 7.24
C LYS A 13 0.59 0.03 7.47
N ILE A 14 1.22 -0.59 6.48
CA ILE A 14 1.66 -1.98 6.55
C ILE A 14 3.18 -2.00 6.46
N PRO A 15 3.89 -2.67 7.37
CA PRO A 15 5.33 -2.84 7.24
C PRO A 15 5.65 -3.63 5.97
N MET A 16 6.70 -3.22 5.27
CA MET A 16 7.17 -3.90 4.07
C MET A 16 7.87 -5.20 4.49
N ASN A 17 7.29 -6.33 4.11
CA ASN A 17 7.79 -7.67 4.40
C ASN A 17 7.63 -8.52 3.13
N LEU A 18 8.64 -8.45 2.27
CA LEU A 18 8.66 -9.16 0.99
C LEU A 18 9.07 -10.62 1.21
N ASP A 19 8.49 -11.51 0.42
CA ASP A 19 8.95 -12.89 0.29
C ASP A 19 10.23 -13.00 -0.55
N TYR A 20 10.73 -14.23 -0.74
CA TYR A 20 11.93 -14.50 -1.54
C TYR A 20 11.82 -14.03 -3.00
N ASN A 21 10.59 -13.87 -3.52
CA ASN A 21 10.32 -13.40 -4.88
C ASN A 21 10.09 -11.88 -4.94
N GLY A 22 10.30 -11.16 -3.84
CA GLY A 22 10.06 -9.73 -3.77
C GLY A 22 8.58 -9.34 -3.74
N GLN A 23 7.70 -10.26 -3.35
CA GLN A 23 6.25 -10.03 -3.31
C GLN A 23 5.75 -9.94 -1.86
N GLN A 24 4.73 -9.12 -1.61
CA GLN A 24 4.02 -9.10 -0.34
C GLN A 24 2.53 -9.21 -0.59
N LYS A 25 1.90 -10.23 0.00
CA LYS A 25 0.45 -10.39 -0.02
C LYS A 25 -0.16 -9.69 1.18
N ILE A 26 -1.19 -8.91 0.93
CA ILE A 26 -1.87 -8.10 1.95
C ILE A 26 -3.32 -8.55 2.01
N TYR A 27 -3.77 -8.96 3.19
CA TYR A 27 -5.16 -9.32 3.41
C TYR A 27 -6.03 -8.06 3.43
N THR A 28 -6.93 -7.93 2.45
CA THR A 28 -7.79 -6.75 2.27
C THR A 28 -9.14 -6.87 2.97
N GLY A 29 -9.52 -8.02 3.53
CA GLY A 29 -10.86 -8.24 4.09
C GLY A 29 -11.19 -7.43 5.37
N LYS A 30 -10.27 -6.61 5.88
CA LYS A 30 -10.53 -5.61 6.93
C LYS A 30 -10.64 -4.18 6.40
N LEU A 31 -10.35 -3.96 5.12
CA LEU A 31 -10.50 -2.68 4.45
C LEU A 31 -11.96 -2.54 4.02
N ALA A 32 -12.53 -1.36 4.23
CA ALA A 32 -13.87 -1.07 3.74
C ALA A 32 -13.89 -1.05 2.21
N ASP A 33 -15.02 -1.47 1.63
CA ASP A 33 -15.25 -1.40 0.18
C ASP A 33 -15.07 0.03 -0.35
N GLY A 34 -14.68 0.14 -1.62
CA GLY A 34 -14.49 1.42 -2.30
C GLY A 34 -13.12 1.61 -2.93
N LEU A 35 -12.86 2.85 -3.34
CA LEU A 35 -11.61 3.26 -3.94
C LEU A 35 -10.52 3.44 -2.87
N TRP A 36 -9.36 2.87 -3.14
CA TRP A 36 -8.16 3.03 -2.34
C TRP A 36 -6.98 3.46 -3.21
N THR A 37 -6.12 4.30 -2.65
CA THR A 37 -4.84 4.67 -3.26
C THR A 37 -3.71 4.03 -2.45
N VAL A 38 -2.95 3.15 -3.08
CA VAL A 38 -1.79 2.49 -2.48
C VAL A 38 -0.53 3.25 -2.90
N LYS A 39 0.19 3.79 -1.91
CA LYS A 39 1.50 4.41 -2.12
C LYS A 39 2.60 3.51 -1.57
N LEU A 40 3.59 3.20 -2.41
CA LEU A 40 4.75 2.41 -2.05
C LEU A 40 6.00 3.26 -2.25
N GLU A 41 6.74 3.45 -1.17
CA GLU A 41 8.01 4.17 -1.13
C GLU A 41 9.07 3.21 -0.61
N TRP A 42 10.19 3.09 -1.31
CA TRP A 42 11.32 2.27 -0.87
C TRP A 42 12.63 2.84 -1.36
N LYS A 43 13.73 2.43 -0.71
CA LYS A 43 15.09 2.85 -1.06
C LYS A 43 15.94 1.64 -1.39
N LYS A 44 16.67 1.70 -2.51
CA LYS A 44 17.63 0.66 -2.91
C LYS A 44 18.89 1.32 -3.45
N ALA A 45 20.04 0.93 -2.91
CA ALA A 45 21.36 1.43 -3.33
C ALA A 45 21.46 2.97 -3.36
N GLY A 46 20.87 3.65 -2.37
CA GLY A 46 20.88 5.12 -2.29
C GLY A 46 19.81 5.82 -3.12
N GLN A 47 19.16 5.11 -4.06
CA GLN A 47 18.08 5.65 -4.88
C GLN A 47 16.71 5.41 -4.23
N GLU A 48 15.89 6.46 -4.26
CA GLU A 48 14.50 6.44 -3.78
C GLU A 48 13.57 6.11 -4.94
N TYR A 49 12.56 5.30 -4.64
CA TYR A 49 11.55 4.86 -5.59
C TYR A 49 10.17 5.15 -5.00
N TYR A 50 9.27 5.57 -5.88
CA TYR A 50 7.87 5.85 -5.56
C TYR A 50 6.98 5.14 -6.58
N LYS A 51 5.94 4.48 -6.08
CA LYS A 51 4.85 3.95 -6.90
C LYS A 51 3.52 4.28 -6.25
N GLU A 52 2.58 4.73 -7.06
CA GLU A 52 1.19 4.93 -6.66
C GLU A 52 0.27 4.10 -7.54
N GLU A 53 -0.72 3.45 -6.94
CA GLU A 53 -1.69 2.63 -7.64
C GLU A 53 -3.08 2.80 -7.02
N LYS A 54 -4.10 2.88 -7.87
CA LYS A 54 -5.50 2.95 -7.44
C LYS A 54 -6.12 1.57 -7.56
N ILE A 55 -6.76 1.11 -6.49
CA ILE A 55 -7.46 -0.17 -6.47
C ILE A 55 -8.90 0.04 -6.03
N GLN A 56 -9.79 -0.77 -6.56
CA GLN A 56 -11.19 -0.86 -6.13
C GLN A 56 -11.34 -2.18 -5.37
N LEU A 57 -11.77 -2.07 -4.11
CA LEU A 57 -12.16 -3.21 -3.28
C LEU A 57 -13.68 -3.36 -3.28
#